data_AF-A0A6V8NJ61-F1
#
_entry.id   AF-A0A6V8NJ61-F1
#
_cell.length_a   1.000
_cell.length_b   1.000
_cell.length_c   1.000
_cell.angle_alpha   90.00
_cell.angle_beta   90.00
_cell.angle_gamma   90.00
#
_symmetry.space_group_name_H-M   'P 1'
#
loop_
_entity.id
_entity.type
_entity.pdbx_description
1 polymer ?
#
loop_
_entity_poly.entity_id
_entity_poly.type
_entity_poly.pdbx_seq_one_letter_code
_entity_poly.pdbx_strand_id
1 'polypeptide(L)'
;QGYLLNTAVNGRGLQTVVACCHDVGQIEEEIGIIVDHGGKLLDVIVEHPVYGELRGKLLIANRRDLALFLAQLGKTAARPLSALTGGVHLHTIEAADQAALNEIIEALLNKGFLLS
;
A
#
# COMPACT_ATOMS: atom_id res chain seq x y z
N GLN A 1 -16.88 11.64 15.03
CA GLN A 1 -17.65 10.48 14.54
C GLN A 1 -17.34 10.33 13.06
N GLY A 2 -16.46 9.39 12.71
CA GLY A 2 -16.00 9.18 11.32
C GLY A 2 -16.92 8.20 10.59
N TYR A 3 -17.34 8.54 9.39
CA TYR A 3 -18.20 7.69 8.56
C TYR A 3 -17.32 6.67 7.79
N LEU A 4 -17.59 5.37 7.99
CA LEU A 4 -17.10 4.31 7.13
C LEU A 4 -17.97 4.29 5.87
N LEU A 5 -17.41 4.69 4.72
CA LEU A 5 -18.08 4.59 3.44
C LEU A 5 -18.07 3.12 2.99
N ASN A 6 -19.10 2.36 3.37
CA ASN A 6 -19.32 1.01 2.83
C ASN A 6 -20.02 1.12 1.45
N THR A 7 -19.25 1.39 0.39
CA THR A 7 -19.76 1.25 -0.98
C THR A 7 -19.60 -0.19 -1.44
N ALA A 8 -20.53 -1.04 -1.02
CA ALA A 8 -20.74 -2.35 -1.62
C ALA A 8 -21.28 -2.16 -3.05
N VAL A 9 -20.39 -2.21 -4.04
CA VAL A 9 -20.77 -2.26 -5.46
C VAL A 9 -19.92 -3.30 -6.18
N ASN A 10 -20.54 -4.46 -6.43
CA ASN A 10 -20.20 -5.48 -7.43
C ASN A 10 -18.85 -6.21 -7.29
N GLY A 11 -18.80 -7.29 -6.50
CA GLY A 11 -17.74 -8.32 -6.59
C GLY A 11 -16.30 -7.83 -6.41
N ARG A 12 -16.12 -6.59 -5.91
CA ARG A 12 -14.83 -6.02 -5.54
C ARG A 12 -14.49 -6.52 -4.14
N GLY A 13 -13.23 -6.91 -3.96
CA GLY A 13 -12.73 -7.37 -2.67
C GLY A 13 -12.95 -6.33 -1.57
N LEU A 14 -12.85 -6.74 -0.31
CA LEU A 14 -12.86 -5.83 0.82
C LEU A 14 -11.62 -4.93 0.74
N GLN A 15 -11.81 -3.65 1.04
CA GLN A 15 -10.75 -2.66 1.01
C GLN A 15 -10.48 -2.12 2.41
N THR A 16 -9.21 -1.93 2.73
CA THR A 16 -8.76 -1.28 3.95
C THR A 16 -7.67 -0.27 3.63
N VAL A 17 -7.52 0.75 4.46
CA VAL A 17 -6.43 1.70 4.39
C VAL A 17 -5.52 1.48 5.59
N VAL A 18 -4.24 1.28 5.34
CA VAL A 18 -3.23 1.10 6.38
C VAL A 18 -2.20 2.23 6.32
N ALA A 19 -1.72 2.64 7.49
CA ALA A 19 -0.62 3.59 7.61
C ALA A 19 0.69 2.85 7.77
N CYS A 20 1.63 3.10 6.88
CA CYS A 20 2.92 2.45 6.82
C CYS A 20 4.06 3.46 6.99
N CYS A 21 5.19 2.99 7.52
CA CYS A 21 6.43 3.74 7.58
C CYS A 21 7.62 2.82 7.34
N HIS A 22 8.36 3.06 6.27
CA HIS A 22 9.58 2.31 5.96
C HIS A 22 10.45 3.04 4.93
N ASP A 23 11.69 2.57 4.78
CA ASP A 23 12.62 3.09 3.79
C ASP A 23 12.38 2.49 2.39
N VAL A 24 12.99 3.11 1.38
CA VAL A 24 12.88 2.68 -0.03
C VAL A 24 13.33 1.24 -0.25
N GLY A 25 14.33 0.77 0.50
CA GLY A 25 14.83 -0.60 0.40
C GLY A 25 13.83 -1.67 0.88
N GLN A 26 12.76 -1.27 1.57
CA GLN A 26 11.76 -2.16 2.14
C GLN A 26 10.47 -2.23 1.31
N ILE A 27 10.36 -1.42 0.25
CA ILE A 27 9.19 -1.39 -0.65
C ILE A 27 8.90 -2.77 -1.25
N GLU A 28 9.93 -3.48 -1.71
CA GLU A 28 9.75 -4.80 -2.32
C GLU A 28 9.20 -5.83 -1.31
N GLU A 29 9.68 -5.77 -0.07
CA GLU A 29 9.24 -6.68 0.98
C GLU A 29 7.80 -6.37 1.40
N GLU A 30 7.48 -5.10 1.63
CA GLU A 30 6.15 -4.65 2.02
C GLU A 30 5.08 -5.04 0.97
N ILE A 31 5.26 -4.59 -0.28
CA ILE A 31 4.31 -4.91 -1.35
C ILE A 31 4.29 -6.41 -1.62
N GLY A 32 5.44 -7.09 -1.47
CA GLY A 32 5.58 -8.53 -1.57
C GLY A 32 4.67 -9.28 -0.60
N ILE A 33 4.63 -8.89 0.67
CA ILE A 33 3.75 -9.48 1.68
C ILE A 33 2.29 -9.34 1.26
N ILE A 34 1.88 -8.14 0.82
CA ILE A 34 0.49 -7.87 0.43
C ILE A 34 0.06 -8.82 -0.70
N VAL A 35 0.87 -8.95 -1.75
CA VAL A 35 0.51 -9.80 -2.90
C VAL A 35 0.63 -11.29 -2.62
N ASP A 36 1.55 -11.70 -1.75
CA ASP A 36 1.73 -13.12 -1.39
C ASP A 36 0.56 -13.66 -0.58
N HIS A 37 -0.06 -12.81 0.25
CA HIS A 37 -1.29 -13.12 0.98
C HIS A 37 -2.57 -12.87 0.15
N GLY A 38 -2.45 -12.72 -1.17
CA GLY A 38 -3.59 -12.56 -2.08
C GLY A 38 -4.24 -11.17 -2.06
N GLY A 39 -3.59 -10.19 -1.46
CA GLY A 39 -3.98 -8.79 -1.49
C GLY A 39 -3.54 -8.08 -2.76
N LYS A 40 -4.15 -6.93 -3.01
CA LYS A 40 -3.80 -6.01 -4.10
C LYS A 40 -3.56 -4.64 -3.51
N LEU A 41 -2.48 -4.00 -3.92
CA LEU A 41 -2.16 -2.64 -3.56
C LEU A 41 -2.72 -1.68 -4.61
N LEU A 42 -3.74 -0.92 -4.26
CA LEU A 42 -4.42 -0.05 -5.22
C LEU A 42 -3.67 1.26 -5.43
N ASP A 43 -3.17 1.85 -4.36
CA ASP A 43 -2.51 3.16 -4.37
C ASP A 43 -1.58 3.37 -3.18
N VAL A 44 -0.80 4.44 -3.29
CA VAL A 44 -0.04 5.07 -2.22
C VAL A 44 -0.52 6.50 -2.05
N ILE A 45 -0.66 6.93 -0.80
CA ILE A 45 -1.10 8.28 -0.44
C ILE A 45 -0.06 8.88 0.51
N VAL A 46 0.38 10.10 0.24
CA VAL A 46 1.30 10.85 1.12
C VAL A 46 0.78 12.25 1.37
N GLU A 47 1.09 12.79 2.55
CA GLU A 47 0.73 14.15 2.92
C GLU A 47 1.88 15.13 2.59
N HIS A 48 1.62 16.10 1.72
CA HIS A 48 2.58 17.13 1.33
C HIS A 48 2.20 18.49 1.93
N PRO A 49 3.13 19.21 2.59
CA PRO A 49 2.79 20.45 3.30
C PRO A 49 2.23 21.57 2.39
N VAL A 50 2.54 21.52 1.09
CA VAL A 50 2.06 22.51 0.10
C VAL A 50 0.83 22.03 -0.67
N TYR A 51 0.74 20.73 -0.97
CA TYR A 51 -0.26 20.19 -1.90
C TYR A 51 -1.37 19.41 -1.19
N GLY A 52 -1.27 19.21 0.13
CA GLY A 52 -2.14 18.33 0.88
C GLY A 52 -1.91 16.88 0.49
N GLU A 53 -2.96 16.15 0.19
CA GLU A 53 -2.89 14.74 -0.16
C GLU A 53 -2.40 14.51 -1.60
N LEU A 54 -1.32 13.74 -1.76
CA LEU A 54 -0.86 13.23 -3.06
C LEU A 54 -1.13 11.74 -3.15
N ARG A 55 -1.93 11.33 -4.14
CA ARG A 55 -2.27 9.92 -4.40
C ARG A 55 -1.67 9.42 -5.70
N GLY A 56 -0.84 8.38 -5.60
CA GLY A 56 -0.28 7.63 -6.72
C GLY A 56 -1.00 6.30 -6.90
N LYS A 57 -1.55 6.04 -8.09
CA LYS A 57 -2.17 4.73 -8.39
C LYS A 57 -1.09 3.71 -8.71
N LEU A 58 -1.14 2.54 -8.07
CA LEU A 58 -0.16 1.47 -8.25
C LEU A 58 -0.79 0.25 -8.93
N LEU A 59 -1.96 -0.19 -8.47
CA LEU A 59 -2.69 -1.35 -9.01
C LEU A 59 -1.82 -2.62 -9.09
N ILE A 60 -1.05 -2.91 -8.05
CA ILE A 60 -0.17 -4.08 -7.98
C ILE A 60 -0.95 -5.24 -7.37
N ALA A 61 -1.18 -6.30 -8.16
CA ALA A 61 -1.99 -7.44 -7.72
C ALA A 61 -1.21 -8.76 -7.61
N ASN A 62 0.06 -8.78 -8.04
CA ASN A 62 0.88 -9.98 -8.03
C ASN A 62 2.38 -9.62 -8.10
N ARG A 63 3.24 -10.63 -7.93
CA ARG A 63 4.71 -10.49 -7.99
C ARG A 63 5.24 -9.97 -9.33
N ARG A 64 4.56 -10.23 -10.44
CA ARG A 64 4.96 -9.71 -11.76
C ARG A 64 4.73 -8.19 -11.85
N ASP A 65 3.59 -7.71 -11.36
CA ASP A 65 3.29 -6.28 -11.31
C ASP A 65 4.29 -5.56 -10.39
N LEU A 66 4.63 -6.16 -9.25
CA LEU A 66 5.65 -5.65 -8.34
C LEU A 66 7.02 -5.53 -9.03
N ALA A 67 7.47 -6.58 -9.73
CA ALA A 67 8.75 -6.54 -10.46
C ALA A 67 8.76 -5.44 -11.54
N LEU A 68 7.64 -5.25 -12.26
CA LEU A 68 7.51 -4.18 -13.24
C LEU A 68 7.55 -2.79 -12.59
N PHE A 69 6.90 -2.64 -11.43
CA PHE A 69 6.93 -1.41 -10.64
C PHE A 69 8.34 -1.07 -10.17
N LEU A 70 9.05 -2.03 -9.56
CA LEU A 70 10.44 -1.84 -9.10
C LEU A 70 11.39 -1.51 -10.26
N ALA A 71 11.23 -2.18 -11.40
CA ALA A 71 12.02 -1.88 -12.60
C ALA A 71 11.75 -0.47 -13.14
N GLN A 72 10.52 0.02 -13.07
CA GLN A 72 10.19 1.40 -13.44
C GLN A 72 10.77 2.39 -12.44
N LEU A 73 10.63 2.13 -11.14
CA LEU A 73 11.15 2.96 -10.06
C LEU A 73 12.67 3.14 -10.16
N GLY A 74 13.40 2.06 -10.47
CA GLY A 74 14.84 2.10 -10.68
C GLY A 74 15.28 2.87 -11.93
N LYS A 75 14.43 2.93 -12.98
CA LYS A 75 14.74 3.63 -14.24
C LYS A 75 14.52 5.13 -14.16
N THR A 76 13.54 5.59 -13.40
CA THR A 76 13.16 7.01 -13.38
C THR A 76 14.01 7.87 -12.45
N ALA A 77 14.93 7.29 -11.66
CA ALA A 77 15.63 7.98 -10.56
C ALA A 77 14.69 8.78 -9.64
N ALA A 78 13.39 8.51 -9.73
CA ALA A 78 12.34 9.22 -9.05
C ALA A 78 12.35 8.71 -7.61
N ARG A 79 12.51 9.63 -6.67
CA ARG A 79 12.33 9.30 -5.27
C ARG A 79 10.88 8.83 -5.08
N PRO A 80 10.65 7.71 -4.39
CA PRO A 80 9.30 7.29 -4.03
C PRO A 80 8.56 8.42 -3.31
N LEU A 81 7.24 8.49 -3.48
CA LEU A 81 6.42 9.51 -2.82
C LEU A 81 6.62 9.51 -1.29
N SER A 82 6.85 8.34 -0.69
CA SER A 82 7.13 8.18 0.74
C SER A 82 8.41 8.91 1.20
N ALA A 83 9.36 9.21 0.30
CA ALA A 83 10.55 9.98 0.64
C ALA A 83 10.24 11.46 0.90
N LEU A 84 9.09 11.98 0.45
CA LEU A 84 8.67 13.35 0.70
C LEU A 84 8.21 13.58 2.15
N THR A 85 7.83 12.51 2.83
CA THR A 85 7.21 12.52 4.17
C THR A 85 8.05 11.77 5.20
N GLY A 86 9.34 11.53 4.92
CA GLY A 86 10.22 10.80 5.83
C GLY A 86 9.83 9.33 6.03
N GLY A 87 9.20 8.71 5.03
CA GLY A 87 8.81 7.31 5.03
C GLY A 87 7.33 7.07 5.34
N VAL A 88 6.60 8.06 5.86
CA VAL A 88 5.19 7.91 6.27
C VAL A 88 4.24 7.98 5.07
N HIS A 89 3.41 6.97 4.88
CA HIS A 89 2.45 6.93 3.79
C HIS A 89 1.25 6.02 4.12
N LEU A 90 0.16 6.17 3.36
CA LEU A 90 -1.00 5.31 3.46
C LEU A 90 -1.12 4.44 2.21
N HIS A 91 -1.64 3.24 2.40
CA HIS A 91 -1.88 2.28 1.34
C HIS A 91 -3.32 1.78 1.38
N THR A 92 -4.00 1.81 0.24
CA THR A 92 -5.29 1.12 0.08
C THR A 92 -5.04 -0.30 -0.40
N ILE A 93 -5.38 -1.27 0.44
CA ILE A 93 -5.24 -2.71 0.17
C ILE A 93 -6.62 -3.29 -0.10
N GLU A 94 -6.75 -4.07 -1.18
CA GLU A 94 -7.94 -4.85 -1.51
C GLU A 94 -7.65 -6.35 -1.36
N ALA A 95 -8.51 -7.11 -0.69
CA ALA A 95 -8.41 -8.58 -0.62
C ALA A 95 -9.79 -9.24 -0.74
N ALA A 96 -9.81 -10.56 -0.95
CA ALA A 96 -11.06 -11.29 -1.20
C ALA A 96 -12.04 -11.26 -0.02
N ASP A 97 -11.52 -11.32 1.21
CA ASP A 97 -12.29 -11.36 2.44
C ASP A 97 -11.52 -10.76 3.63
N GLN A 98 -12.17 -10.71 4.79
CA GLN A 98 -11.62 -10.08 5.99
C GLN A 98 -10.48 -10.91 6.61
N ALA A 99 -10.49 -12.23 6.42
CA ALA A 99 -9.43 -13.09 6.94
C ALA A 99 -8.12 -12.78 6.21
N ALA A 100 -8.17 -12.68 4.88
CA ALA A 100 -7.01 -12.28 4.07
C ALA A 100 -6.50 -10.88 4.46
N LEU A 101 -7.39 -9.90 4.67
CA LEU A 101 -6.97 -8.57 5.15
C LEU A 101 -6.28 -8.64 6.52
N ASN A 102 -6.80 -9.44 7.46
CA ASN A 102 -6.21 -9.58 8.78
C ASN A 102 -4.83 -10.24 8.71
N GLU A 103 -4.67 -11.29 7.91
CA GLU A 103 -3.37 -11.94 7.70
C GLU A 103 -2.34 -10.97 7.11
N ILE A 104 -2.73 -10.15 6.14
CA ILE A 104 -1.86 -9.11 5.57
C ILE A 104 -1.44 -8.11 6.65
N ILE A 105 -2.41 -7.58 7.41
CA ILE A 105 -2.14 -6.59 8.47
C ILE A 105 -1.22 -7.19 9.54
N GLU A 106 -1.46 -8.42 9.98
CA GLU A 106 -0.62 -9.11 10.95
C GLU A 106 0.80 -9.33 10.41
N ALA A 107 0.94 -9.74 9.15
CA ALA A 107 2.26 -9.93 8.53
C ALA A 107 3.04 -8.61 8.42
N LEU A 108 2.38 -7.51 8.03
CA LEU A 108 2.98 -6.18 7.98
C LEU A 108 3.35 -5.66 9.37
N LEU A 109 2.51 -5.91 10.38
CA LEU A 109 2.78 -5.55 11.77
C LEU A 109 3.99 -6.31 12.32
N ASN A 110 4.06 -7.62 12.08
CA ASN A 110 5.17 -8.47 12.53
C ASN A 110 6.53 -8.06 11.90
N LYS A 111 6.49 -7.44 10.72
CA LYS A 111 7.66 -6.90 10.03
C LYS A 111 7.98 -5.46 10.42
N GLY A 112 7.13 -4.82 11.22
CA GLY A 112 7.30 -3.45 11.69
C GLY A 112 7.03 -2.38 10.63
N PHE A 113 6.24 -2.69 9.60
CA PHE A 113 5.90 -1.74 8.54
C PHE A 113 4.73 -0.82 8.91
N LEU A 114 3.83 -1.29 9.77
CA LEU A 114 2.66 -0.50 10.20
C LEU A 114 3.04 0.49 11.31
N LEU A 115 2.50 1.71 11.21
CA LEU A 115 2.53 2.68 12.30
C LEU A 115 1.44 2.30 13.32
N SER A 116 1.85 1.86 14.51
CA SER A 116 0.98 1.56 15.66
C SER A 116 0.88 2.71 16.65
#